data_AF-A0A2W4Q792-F1
#
_entry.id   AF-A0A2W4Q792-F1
#
_cell.length_a   1.000
_cell.length_b   1.000
_cell.length_c   1.000
_cell.angle_alpha   90.00
_cell.angle_beta   90.00
_cell.angle_gamma   90.00
#
_symmetry.space_group_name_H-M   'P 1'
#
loop_
_entity.id
_entity.type
_entity.pdbx_description
1 polymer ?
#
loop_
_entity_poly.entity_id
_entity_poly.type
_entity_poly.pdbx_seq_one_letter_code
_entity_poly.pdbx_strand_id
1 'polypeptide(L)'
;MTTPDTVPHPENRTPQPGRIRTVLRGLGLLLLMAAVSLGAAFLIVELRFRVIPAASPDDLSALREATLQEVAALRQELESTAAALEAEVERQREALQRVEEAAVAAGVLLEQEGERTTLEARLREIDTLKQDLKSAREEMDAKLKALEASLKEQLASSEQETAAALSLRMSVKGLLIKAHGEILLAQVYWAEGNRGLARDELAIAHETLRAALEAAPESDKQDLQKLVDLAEAAKSALILDSTSARDQLSLLWHEVSARLK
;
A
#
# COMPACT_ATOMS: atom_id res chain seq x y z
N MET A 1 76.92 24.11 -49.77
CA MET A 1 76.47 22.79 -50.23
C MET A 1 75.25 22.41 -49.40
N THR A 2 74.11 22.27 -50.10
CA THR A 2 72.95 21.40 -49.81
C THR A 2 72.36 21.35 -48.39
N THR A 3 71.15 21.90 -48.28
CA THR A 3 70.04 21.33 -47.49
C THR A 3 69.79 19.87 -47.86
N PRO A 4 69.17 19.10 -46.94
CA PRO A 4 67.84 18.64 -47.29
C PRO A 4 66.81 18.75 -46.16
N ASP A 5 65.57 18.96 -46.59
CA ASP A 5 64.31 18.88 -45.86
C ASP A 5 64.14 17.57 -45.10
N THR A 6 63.50 17.65 -43.92
CA THR A 6 62.60 16.59 -43.45
C THR A 6 61.49 17.19 -42.58
N VAL A 7 60.27 16.89 -42.99
CA VAL A 7 58.96 17.30 -42.47
C VAL A 7 58.76 16.85 -41.01
N PRO A 8 58.08 17.63 -40.14
CA PRO A 8 57.78 17.23 -38.77
C PRO A 8 56.69 16.13 -38.72
N HIS A 9 57.00 15.03 -38.02
CA HIS A 9 56.02 14.01 -37.63
C HIS A 9 55.21 14.51 -36.42
N PRO A 10 53.86 14.48 -36.46
CA PRO A 10 53.04 14.87 -35.31
C PRO A 10 53.04 13.75 -34.26
N GLU A 11 53.54 14.04 -33.06
CA GLU A 11 53.39 13.17 -31.90
C GLU A 11 51.91 13.10 -31.48
N ASN A 12 51.35 11.91 -31.63
CA ASN A 12 50.08 11.45 -31.10
C ASN A 12 49.87 11.86 -29.63
N ARG A 13 48.98 12.82 -29.37
CA ARG A 13 48.34 12.95 -28.05
C ARG A 13 47.03 12.19 -28.04
N THR A 14 47.07 10.98 -27.49
CA THR A 14 45.89 10.17 -27.19
C THR A 14 44.95 10.92 -26.23
N PRO A 15 43.63 10.97 -26.49
CA PRO A 15 42.65 11.53 -25.57
C PRO A 15 42.53 10.62 -24.33
N GLN A 16 42.78 11.15 -23.12
CA GLN A 16 42.63 10.42 -21.86
C GLN A 16 41.15 10.01 -21.63
N PRO A 17 40.80 8.71 -21.66
CA PRO A 17 39.41 8.23 -21.54
C PRO A 17 39.01 7.96 -20.07
N GLY A 18 39.54 8.75 -19.13
CA GLY A 18 39.47 8.44 -17.68
C GLY A 18 38.32 9.11 -16.91
N ARG A 19 37.88 10.32 -17.30
CA ARG A 19 36.96 11.10 -16.45
C ARG A 19 35.48 10.76 -16.63
N ILE A 20 35.03 10.47 -17.86
CA ILE A 20 33.62 10.18 -18.17
C ILE A 20 33.17 8.84 -17.55
N ARG A 21 34.06 7.84 -17.49
CA ARG A 21 33.78 6.53 -16.88
C ARG A 21 33.55 6.59 -15.37
N THR A 22 34.05 7.62 -14.69
CA THR A 22 33.99 7.73 -13.23
C THR A 22 32.67 8.39 -12.79
N VAL A 23 32.16 9.35 -13.56
CA VAL A 23 30.86 10.01 -13.31
C VAL A 23 29.70 9.05 -13.59
N LEU A 24 29.76 8.28 -14.68
CA LEU A 24 28.73 7.28 -15.00
C LEU A 24 28.64 6.16 -13.94
N ARG A 25 29.78 5.78 -13.35
CA ARG A 25 29.83 4.79 -12.27
C ARG A 25 29.24 5.31 -10.96
N GLY A 26 29.46 6.59 -10.63
CA GLY A 26 28.87 7.21 -9.43
C GLY A 26 27.34 7.31 -9.51
N LEU A 27 26.81 7.69 -10.68
CA LEU A 27 25.38 7.83 -10.92
C LEU A 27 24.65 6.47 -10.96
N GLY A 28 25.30 5.46 -11.56
CA GLY A 28 24.82 4.08 -11.51
C GLY A 28 24.77 3.49 -10.10
N LEU A 29 25.72 3.85 -9.23
CA LEU A 29 25.75 3.36 -7.84
C LEU A 29 24.65 3.99 -6.98
N LEU A 30 24.35 5.27 -7.20
CA LEU A 30 23.27 5.99 -6.50
C LEU A 30 21.88 5.46 -6.88
N LEU A 31 21.65 5.19 -8.18
CA LEU A 31 20.41 4.56 -8.65
C LEU A 31 20.24 3.14 -8.08
N LEU A 32 21.33 2.38 -7.96
CA LEU A 32 21.29 1.03 -7.41
C LEU A 32 21.03 1.04 -5.90
N MET A 33 21.60 1.99 -5.14
CA MET A 33 21.31 2.15 -3.71
C MET A 33 19.86 2.58 -3.45
N ALA A 34 19.31 3.50 -4.26
CA ALA A 34 17.92 3.93 -4.15
C ALA A 34 16.93 2.78 -4.49
N ALA A 35 17.27 1.93 -5.45
CA ALA A 35 16.46 0.75 -5.79
C ALA A 35 16.51 -0.33 -4.69
N VAL A 36 17.67 -0.52 -4.04
CA VAL A 36 17.82 -1.48 -2.93
C VAL A 36 17.10 -0.98 -1.68
N SER A 37 17.09 0.33 -1.39
CA SER A 37 16.33 0.89 -0.26
C SER A 37 14.82 0.81 -0.48
N LEU A 38 14.33 1.03 -1.72
CA LEU A 38 12.91 0.86 -2.05
C LEU A 38 12.47 -0.61 -1.96
N GLY A 39 13.30 -1.55 -2.42
CA GLY A 39 13.03 -2.99 -2.36
C GLY A 39 12.99 -3.54 -0.93
N ALA A 40 13.83 -3.01 -0.03
CA ALA A 40 13.83 -3.38 1.38
C ALA A 40 12.58 -2.87 2.12
N ALA A 41 12.12 -1.65 1.83
CA ALA A 41 10.89 -1.10 2.41
C ALA A 41 9.64 -1.87 1.94
N PHE A 42 9.60 -2.26 0.66
CA PHE A 42 8.50 -3.04 0.10
C PHE A 42 8.38 -4.43 0.76
N LEU A 43 9.50 -5.13 0.98
CA LEU A 43 9.51 -6.44 1.63
C LEU A 43 9.10 -6.38 3.12
N ILE A 44 9.42 -5.29 3.83
CA ILE A 44 9.03 -5.12 5.24
C ILE A 44 7.51 -4.91 5.38
N VAL A 45 6.89 -4.17 4.45
CA VAL A 45 5.44 -3.97 4.43
C VAL A 45 4.71 -5.28 4.08
N GLU A 46 5.21 -6.04 3.10
CA GLU A 46 4.61 -7.30 2.66
C GLU A 46 4.70 -8.40 3.74
N LEU A 47 5.79 -8.42 4.53
CA LEU A 47 5.96 -9.34 5.66
C LEU A 47 5.03 -9.04 6.85
N ARG A 48 4.65 -7.77 7.08
CA ARG A 48 3.74 -7.39 8.18
C ARG A 48 2.27 -7.69 7.85
N PHE A 49 1.85 -7.62 6.60
CA PHE A 49 0.48 -7.98 6.18
C PHE A 49 0.17 -9.47 6.31
N ARG A 50 1.18 -10.35 6.28
CA ARG A 50 1.00 -11.80 6.48
C ARG A 50 0.93 -12.23 7.95
N VAL A 51 1.13 -11.31 8.90
CA VAL A 51 1.12 -11.61 10.34
C VAL A 51 0.08 -10.73 11.03
N ILE A 52 -1.21 -11.01 10.80
CA ILE A 52 -2.29 -10.50 11.65
C ILE A 52 -3.22 -11.67 12.00
N PRO A 53 -2.97 -12.43 13.08
CA PRO A 53 -4.03 -13.16 13.74
C PRO A 53 -4.75 -12.21 14.72
N ALA A 54 -6.07 -12.07 14.57
CA ALA A 54 -7.01 -11.53 15.56
C ALA A 54 -6.55 -10.26 16.33
N ALA A 55 -6.50 -9.10 15.67
CA ALA A 55 -6.24 -7.82 16.30
C ALA A 55 -7.52 -7.22 16.90
N SER A 56 -7.47 -6.78 18.15
CA SER A 56 -8.55 -6.06 18.83
C SER A 56 -8.75 -4.66 18.21
N PRO A 57 -9.91 -3.99 18.41
CA PRO A 57 -10.11 -2.63 17.91
C PRO A 57 -9.06 -1.62 18.42
N ASP A 58 -8.46 -1.88 19.59
CA ASP A 58 -7.35 -1.10 20.13
C ASP A 58 -6.05 -1.36 19.36
N ASP A 59 -5.79 -2.61 18.94
CA ASP A 59 -4.63 -2.96 18.09
C ASP A 59 -4.75 -2.33 16.70
N LEU A 60 -5.96 -2.24 16.14
CA LEU A 60 -6.21 -1.58 14.85
C LEU A 60 -6.00 -0.06 14.93
N SER A 61 -6.38 0.57 16.05
CA SER A 61 -6.13 2.00 16.25
C SER A 61 -4.65 2.29 16.48
N ALA A 62 -3.94 1.43 17.20
CA ALA A 62 -2.49 1.50 17.38
C ALA A 62 -1.72 1.27 16.06
N LEU A 63 -2.15 0.32 15.23
CA LEU A 63 -1.61 0.10 13.88
C LEU A 63 -1.88 1.30 12.96
N ARG A 64 -3.06 1.93 13.07
CA ARG A 64 -3.39 3.16 12.33
C ARG A 64 -2.53 4.33 12.76
N GLU A 65 -2.27 4.48 14.06
CA GLU A 65 -1.40 5.53 14.58
C GLU A 65 0.06 5.30 14.19
N ALA A 66 0.54 4.06 14.28
CA ALA A 66 1.88 3.68 13.85
C ALA A 66 2.10 3.91 12.35
N THR A 67 1.13 3.56 11.50
CA THR A 67 1.20 3.80 10.05
C THR A 67 1.14 5.29 9.71
N LEU A 68 0.36 6.09 10.43
CA LEU A 68 0.36 7.54 10.26
C LEU A 68 1.69 8.18 10.66
N GLN A 69 2.34 7.68 11.72
CA GLN A 69 3.66 8.12 12.14
C GLN A 69 4.75 7.72 11.13
N GLU A 70 4.71 6.50 10.61
CA GLU A 70 5.64 6.04 9.55
C GLU A 70 5.45 6.85 8.26
N VAL A 71 4.21 7.17 7.85
CA VAL A 71 3.94 8.04 6.70
C VAL A 71 4.44 9.47 6.93
N ALA A 72 4.30 10.01 8.14
CA ALA A 72 4.82 11.33 8.48
C ALA A 72 6.35 11.36 8.44
N ALA A 73 7.02 10.31 8.95
CA ALA A 73 8.47 10.18 8.90
C ALA A 73 8.97 10.07 7.45
N LEU A 74 8.32 9.25 6.62
CA LEU A 74 8.67 9.11 5.20
C LEU A 74 8.46 10.41 4.42
N ARG A 75 7.41 11.19 4.71
CA ARG A 75 7.22 12.53 4.11
C ARG A 75 8.36 13.48 4.49
N GLN A 76 8.79 13.45 5.75
CA GLN A 76 9.88 14.29 6.22
C GLN A 76 11.23 13.89 5.59
N GLU A 77 11.48 12.59 5.41
CA GLU A 77 12.66 12.11 4.68
C GLU A 77 12.61 12.53 3.20
N LEU A 78 11.44 12.46 2.56
CA LEU A 78 11.25 12.84 1.17
C LEU A 78 11.43 14.36 0.95
N GLU A 79 10.96 15.19 1.88
CA GLU A 79 11.20 16.64 1.88
C GLU A 79 12.69 16.95 2.10
N SER A 80 13.36 16.25 3.03
CA SER A 80 14.79 16.45 3.30
C SER A 80 15.68 16.07 2.11
N THR A 81 15.31 15.00 1.40
CA THR A 81 16.04 14.54 0.21
C THR A 81 15.78 15.45 -0.99
N ALA A 82 14.55 15.97 -1.14
CA ALA A 82 14.25 16.99 -2.15
C ALA A 82 15.05 18.27 -1.92
N ALA A 83 15.12 18.77 -0.68
CA ALA A 83 15.91 19.95 -0.33
C ALA A 83 17.42 19.74 -0.57
N ALA A 84 17.94 18.54 -0.25
CA ALA A 84 19.33 18.19 -0.52
C ALA A 84 19.64 18.12 -2.02
N LEU A 85 18.69 17.62 -2.83
CA LEU A 85 18.80 17.55 -4.28
C LEU A 85 18.78 18.95 -4.91
N GLU A 86 17.88 19.83 -4.46
CA GLU A 86 17.84 21.23 -4.91
C GLU A 86 19.15 21.96 -4.58
N ALA A 87 19.70 21.76 -3.38
CA ALA A 87 20.98 22.35 -2.99
C ALA A 87 22.17 21.82 -3.82
N GLU A 88 22.11 20.57 -4.27
CA GLU A 88 23.12 20.00 -5.18
C GLU A 88 22.96 20.52 -6.61
N VAL A 89 21.72 20.68 -7.09
CA VAL A 89 21.42 21.30 -8.40
C VAL A 89 21.92 22.75 -8.45
N GLU A 90 21.68 23.53 -7.40
CA GLU A 90 22.18 24.91 -7.32
C GLU A 90 23.72 24.95 -7.23
N ARG A 91 24.35 24.06 -6.45
CA ARG A 91 25.83 23.95 -6.44
C ARG A 91 26.39 23.55 -7.79
N GLN A 92 25.72 22.67 -8.53
CA GLN A 92 26.12 22.30 -9.89
C GLN A 92 25.91 23.45 -10.89
N ARG A 93 24.85 24.25 -10.73
CA ARG A 93 24.63 25.47 -11.54
C ARG A 93 25.72 26.51 -11.31
N GLU A 94 26.07 26.78 -10.05
CA GLU A 94 27.18 27.70 -9.73
C GLU A 94 28.53 27.19 -10.22
N ALA A 95 28.77 25.88 -10.13
CA ALA A 95 29.99 25.26 -10.64
C ALA A 95 30.05 25.35 -12.17
N LEU A 96 28.93 25.14 -12.86
CA LEU A 96 28.82 25.34 -14.31
C LEU A 96 29.05 26.79 -14.70
N GLN A 97 28.49 27.76 -13.97
CA GLN A 97 28.72 29.19 -14.20
C GLN A 97 30.19 29.56 -14.04
N ARG A 98 30.87 29.07 -12.99
CA ARG A 98 32.31 29.31 -12.79
C ARG A 98 33.18 28.65 -13.86
N VAL A 99 32.79 27.47 -14.34
CA VAL A 99 33.44 26.80 -15.47
C VAL A 99 33.19 27.56 -16.77
N GLU A 100 31.99 28.12 -16.96
CA GLU A 100 31.63 28.95 -18.11
C GLU A 100 32.43 30.26 -18.13
N GLU A 101 32.57 30.96 -17.00
CA GLU A 101 33.42 32.16 -16.89
C GLU A 101 34.91 31.87 -17.14
N ALA A 102 35.42 30.74 -16.63
CA ALA A 102 36.79 30.30 -16.86
C ALA A 102 37.02 29.83 -18.31
N ALA A 103 36.01 29.23 -18.94
CA ALA A 103 36.03 28.82 -20.35
C ALA A 103 35.95 30.03 -21.29
N VAL A 104 35.14 31.04 -20.98
CA VAL A 104 35.05 32.29 -21.75
C VAL A 104 36.37 33.06 -21.70
N ALA A 105 37.06 33.09 -20.56
CA ALA A 105 38.37 33.74 -20.45
C ALA A 105 39.50 32.97 -21.19
N ALA A 106 39.40 31.64 -21.26
CA ALA A 106 40.38 30.80 -21.96
C ALA A 106 40.13 30.69 -23.49
N GLY A 107 38.87 30.78 -23.93
CA GLY A 107 38.48 30.68 -25.34
C GLY A 107 38.63 31.94 -26.16
N VAL A 108 38.56 33.12 -25.54
CA VAL A 108 38.77 34.40 -26.22
C VAL A 108 40.14 34.52 -26.93
N LEU A 109 41.14 33.69 -26.59
CA LEU A 109 42.51 33.80 -27.11
C LEU A 109 42.95 32.74 -28.15
N LEU A 110 42.22 31.65 -28.37
CA LEU A 110 42.69 30.55 -29.25
C LEU A 110 41.63 30.02 -30.24
N GLU A 111 40.40 30.50 -30.13
CA GLU A 111 39.26 29.62 -30.31
C GLU A 111 38.27 30.23 -31.37
N GLN A 112 38.39 31.51 -31.77
CA GLN A 112 37.52 32.23 -32.73
C GLN A 112 37.15 31.54 -34.07
N GLU A 113 37.96 30.64 -34.63
CA GLU A 113 37.67 29.91 -35.89
C GLU A 113 37.34 28.42 -35.67
N GLY A 114 37.93 27.75 -34.67
CA GLY A 114 37.61 26.36 -34.32
C GLY A 114 36.35 26.25 -33.44
N GLU A 115 36.11 27.22 -32.57
CA GLU A 115 34.93 27.29 -31.68
C GLU A 115 33.64 27.40 -32.42
N ARG A 116 33.53 28.12 -33.53
CA ARG A 116 32.22 28.31 -34.18
C ARG A 116 31.61 26.97 -34.61
N THR A 117 32.41 26.07 -35.18
CA THR A 117 31.95 24.73 -35.55
C THR A 117 31.70 23.83 -34.34
N THR A 118 32.47 24.00 -33.26
CA THR A 118 32.35 23.20 -32.02
C THR A 118 31.21 23.71 -31.10
N LEU A 119 30.94 25.01 -31.09
CA LEU A 119 29.83 25.69 -30.42
C LEU A 119 28.53 25.43 -31.15
N GLU A 120 28.50 25.44 -32.49
CA GLU A 120 27.33 24.99 -33.26
C GLU A 120 27.02 23.51 -32.99
N ALA A 121 28.04 22.65 -32.86
CA ALA A 121 27.85 21.27 -32.46
C ALA A 121 27.32 21.14 -31.02
N ARG A 122 27.86 21.92 -30.06
CA ARG A 122 27.36 21.95 -28.67
C ARG A 122 25.99 22.58 -28.52
N LEU A 123 25.62 23.58 -29.33
CA LEU A 123 24.28 24.16 -29.37
C LEU A 123 23.27 23.14 -29.86
N ARG A 124 23.60 22.38 -30.91
CA ARG A 124 22.78 21.25 -31.36
C ARG A 124 22.65 20.18 -30.28
N GLU A 125 23.74 19.87 -29.58
CA GLU A 125 23.72 18.91 -28.47
C GLU A 125 22.86 19.41 -27.30
N ILE A 126 22.92 20.71 -26.96
CA ILE A 126 22.05 21.34 -25.95
C ILE A 126 20.59 21.33 -26.40
N ASP A 127 20.30 21.57 -27.67
CA ASP A 127 18.94 21.52 -28.20
C ASP A 127 18.39 20.09 -28.18
N THR A 128 19.21 19.08 -28.49
CA THR A 128 18.83 17.66 -28.32
C THR A 128 18.61 17.32 -26.85
N LEU A 129 19.49 17.76 -25.94
CA LEU A 129 19.33 17.52 -24.51
C LEU A 129 18.10 18.24 -23.94
N LYS A 130 17.76 19.43 -24.43
CA LYS A 130 16.51 20.12 -24.07
C LYS A 130 15.29 19.35 -24.54
N GLN A 131 15.32 18.79 -25.75
CA GLN A 131 14.25 17.91 -26.24
C GLN A 131 14.14 16.65 -25.39
N ASP A 132 15.25 15.98 -25.11
CA ASP A 132 15.28 14.77 -24.28
C ASP A 132 14.77 15.05 -22.86
N LEU A 133 15.16 16.17 -22.25
CA LEU A 133 14.69 16.57 -20.92
C LEU A 133 13.19 16.90 -20.94
N LYS A 134 12.70 17.53 -22.01
CA LYS A 134 11.27 17.79 -22.19
C LYS A 134 10.49 16.48 -22.37
N SER A 135 10.98 15.55 -23.18
CA SER A 135 10.37 14.23 -23.36
C SER A 135 10.41 13.40 -22.06
N ALA A 136 11.53 13.42 -21.33
CA ALA A 136 11.63 12.75 -20.03
C ALA A 136 10.66 13.34 -19.00
N ARG A 137 10.45 14.66 -19.02
CA ARG A 137 9.46 15.32 -18.17
C ARG A 137 8.03 14.93 -18.55
N GLU A 138 7.72 14.91 -19.85
CA GLU A 138 6.42 14.45 -20.35
C GLU A 138 6.15 12.99 -19.98
N GLU A 139 7.17 12.12 -20.05
CA GLU A 139 7.09 10.73 -19.61
C GLU A 139 6.90 10.60 -18.09
N MET A 140 7.60 11.41 -17.28
CA MET A 140 7.39 11.43 -15.83
C MET A 140 5.99 11.91 -15.46
N ASP A 141 5.50 12.97 -16.08
CA ASP A 141 4.14 13.48 -15.86
C ASP A 141 3.08 12.42 -16.25
N ALA A 142 3.33 11.68 -17.34
CA ALA A 142 2.48 10.56 -17.73
C ALA A 142 2.49 9.42 -16.70
N LYS A 143 3.67 9.06 -16.19
CA LYS A 143 3.82 8.04 -15.12
C LYS A 143 3.16 8.48 -13.82
N LEU A 144 3.29 9.74 -13.42
CA LEU A 144 2.63 10.29 -12.23
C LEU A 144 1.11 10.24 -12.36
N LYS A 145 0.56 10.66 -13.51
CA LYS A 145 -0.88 10.54 -13.77
C LYS A 145 -1.36 9.10 -13.76
N ALA A 146 -0.58 8.16 -14.31
CA ALA A 146 -0.91 6.74 -14.28
C ALA A 146 -0.91 6.18 -12.85
N LEU A 147 0.06 6.57 -12.03
CA LEU A 147 0.10 6.19 -10.61
C LEU A 147 -1.06 6.79 -9.81
N GLU A 148 -1.38 8.07 -10.02
CA GLU A 148 -2.54 8.71 -9.37
C GLU A 148 -3.86 8.03 -9.74
N ALA A 149 -4.03 7.67 -11.01
CA ALA A 149 -5.20 6.93 -11.46
C ALA A 149 -5.26 5.53 -10.80
N SER A 150 -4.14 4.80 -10.81
CA SER A 150 -4.04 3.47 -10.19
C SER A 150 -4.32 3.52 -8.68
N LEU A 151 -3.81 4.53 -7.96
CA LEU A 151 -4.05 4.69 -6.53
C LEU A 151 -5.50 5.06 -6.23
N LYS A 152 -6.12 5.93 -7.04
CA LYS A 152 -7.55 6.24 -6.91
C LYS A 152 -8.43 5.01 -7.11
N GLU A 153 -8.10 4.19 -8.10
CA GLU A 153 -8.85 2.97 -8.39
C GLU A 153 -8.67 1.91 -7.30
N GLN A 154 -7.44 1.72 -6.80
CA GLN A 154 -7.20 0.85 -5.65
C GLN A 154 -7.91 1.33 -4.38
N LEU A 155 -7.91 2.65 -4.12
CA LEU A 155 -8.62 3.23 -2.99
C LEU A 155 -10.13 2.99 -3.12
N ALA A 156 -10.72 3.26 -4.28
CA ALA A 156 -12.14 3.01 -4.53
C ALA A 156 -12.50 1.53 -4.41
N SER A 157 -11.67 0.62 -4.93
CA SER A 157 -11.85 -0.83 -4.78
C SER A 157 -11.79 -1.25 -3.31
N SER A 158 -10.82 -0.74 -2.56
CA SER A 158 -10.67 -1.03 -1.14
C SER A 158 -11.83 -0.49 -0.31
N GLU A 159 -12.32 0.73 -0.59
CA GLU A 159 -13.51 1.29 0.04
C GLU A 159 -14.76 0.44 -0.26
N GLN A 160 -14.90 -0.06 -1.49
CA GLN A 160 -16.03 -0.91 -1.86
C GLN A 160 -15.96 -2.30 -1.20
N GLU A 161 -14.78 -2.91 -1.14
CA GLU A 161 -14.56 -4.18 -0.43
C GLU A 161 -14.80 -4.04 1.08
N THR A 162 -14.33 -2.95 1.69
CA THR A 162 -14.56 -2.69 3.12
C THR A 162 -16.04 -2.40 3.43
N ALA A 163 -16.73 -1.66 2.56
CA ALA A 163 -18.17 -1.44 2.68
C ALA A 163 -18.97 -2.74 2.54
N ALA A 164 -18.61 -3.59 1.58
CA ALA A 164 -19.24 -4.89 1.39
C ALA A 164 -19.02 -5.81 2.60
N ALA A 165 -17.79 -5.87 3.11
CA ALA A 165 -17.45 -6.65 4.31
C ALA A 165 -18.19 -6.14 5.55
N LEU A 166 -18.28 -4.82 5.74
CA LEU A 166 -19.03 -4.21 6.84
C LEU A 166 -20.53 -4.51 6.72
N SER A 167 -21.10 -4.38 5.52
CA SER A 167 -22.51 -4.69 5.24
C SER A 167 -22.84 -6.14 5.57
N LEU A 168 -21.99 -7.08 5.14
CA LEU A 168 -22.13 -8.51 5.46
C LEU A 168 -22.09 -8.75 6.97
N ARG A 169 -21.12 -8.15 7.67
CA ARG A 169 -20.99 -8.26 9.13
C ARG A 169 -22.22 -7.70 9.85
N MET A 170 -22.76 -6.57 9.40
CA MET A 170 -23.97 -5.98 9.97
C MET A 170 -25.21 -6.85 9.70
N SER A 171 -25.29 -7.48 8.52
CA SER A 171 -26.35 -8.44 8.19
C SER A 171 -26.35 -9.64 9.13
N VAL A 172 -25.19 -10.27 9.32
CA VAL A 172 -25.01 -11.40 10.26
C VAL A 172 -25.34 -10.97 11.69
N LYS A 173 -24.86 -9.79 12.12
CA LYS A 173 -25.18 -9.25 13.45
C LYS A 173 -26.68 -9.00 13.62
N GLY A 174 -27.37 -8.50 12.60
CA GLY A 174 -28.82 -8.32 12.61
C GLY A 174 -29.57 -9.65 12.77
N LEU A 175 -29.14 -10.70 12.07
CA LEU A 175 -29.70 -12.04 12.20
C LEU A 175 -29.46 -12.61 13.61
N LEU A 176 -28.27 -12.41 14.19
CA LEU A 176 -27.98 -12.83 15.57
C LEU A 176 -28.85 -12.10 16.61
N ILE A 177 -29.11 -10.79 16.43
CA ILE A 177 -30.01 -10.02 17.32
C ILE A 177 -31.44 -10.55 17.20
N LYS A 178 -31.88 -10.88 15.98
CA LYS A 178 -33.20 -11.44 15.75
C LYS A 178 -33.33 -12.82 16.43
N ALA A 179 -32.39 -13.72 16.19
CA ALA A 179 -32.36 -15.04 16.80
C ALA A 179 -32.30 -14.95 18.34
N HIS A 180 -31.54 -14.00 18.87
CA HIS A 180 -31.51 -13.67 20.29
C HIS A 180 -32.94 -13.39 20.76
N GLY A 181 -33.61 -12.37 20.23
CA GLY A 181 -34.99 -12.03 20.61
C GLY A 181 -35.98 -13.20 20.55
N GLU A 182 -35.87 -14.06 19.54
CA GLU A 182 -36.70 -15.26 19.38
C GLU A 182 -36.42 -16.30 20.49
N ILE A 183 -35.16 -16.48 20.89
CA ILE A 183 -34.78 -17.32 22.04
C ILE A 183 -35.34 -16.75 23.35
N LEU A 184 -35.32 -15.43 23.54
CA LEU A 184 -35.93 -14.81 24.73
C LEU A 184 -37.42 -15.11 24.79
N LEU A 185 -38.10 -14.95 23.66
CA LEU A 185 -39.53 -15.17 23.58
C LEU A 185 -39.87 -16.63 23.84
N ALA A 186 -39.08 -17.56 23.31
CA ALA A 186 -39.18 -18.98 23.63
C ALA A 186 -39.02 -19.27 25.14
N GLN A 187 -38.07 -18.60 25.83
CA GLN A 187 -37.91 -18.72 27.28
C GLN A 187 -39.11 -18.20 28.06
N VAL A 188 -39.68 -17.06 27.64
CA VAL A 188 -40.88 -16.48 28.26
C VAL A 188 -42.07 -17.41 28.11
N TYR A 189 -42.35 -17.89 26.90
CA TYR A 189 -43.44 -18.84 26.66
C TYR A 189 -43.25 -20.16 27.40
N TRP A 190 -42.00 -20.64 27.52
CA TRP A 190 -41.70 -21.82 28.32
C TRP A 190 -42.01 -21.59 29.81
N ALA A 191 -41.65 -20.43 30.35
CA ALA A 191 -41.92 -20.07 31.74
C ALA A 191 -43.42 -19.87 32.04
N GLU A 192 -44.19 -19.37 31.06
CA GLU A 192 -45.65 -19.24 31.12
C GLU A 192 -46.39 -20.58 30.95
N GLY A 193 -45.66 -21.67 30.67
CA GLY A 193 -46.23 -23.00 30.44
C GLY A 193 -46.77 -23.23 29.03
N ASN A 194 -46.61 -22.26 28.12
CA ASN A 194 -47.01 -22.39 26.73
C ASN A 194 -45.92 -23.08 25.88
N ARG A 195 -45.82 -24.40 26.05
CA ARG A 195 -44.78 -25.22 25.39
C ARG A 195 -44.88 -25.24 23.86
N GLY A 196 -46.08 -25.07 23.30
CA GLY A 196 -46.28 -25.01 21.86
C GLY A 196 -45.59 -23.79 21.26
N LEU A 197 -45.94 -22.59 21.74
CA LEU A 197 -45.32 -21.35 21.28
C LEU A 197 -43.82 -21.30 21.58
N ALA A 198 -43.38 -21.83 22.73
CA ALA A 198 -41.95 -21.92 23.04
C ALA A 198 -41.17 -22.74 21.99
N ARG A 199 -41.76 -23.83 21.50
CA ARG A 199 -41.15 -24.67 20.45
C ARG A 199 -41.17 -23.96 19.09
N ASP A 200 -42.26 -23.28 18.77
CA ASP A 200 -42.39 -22.54 17.50
C ASP A 200 -41.36 -21.40 17.43
N GLU A 201 -41.25 -20.58 18.48
CA GLU A 201 -40.26 -19.49 18.55
C GLU A 201 -38.82 -20.01 18.50
N LEU A 202 -38.53 -21.14 19.16
CA LEU A 202 -37.20 -21.75 19.09
C LEU A 202 -36.90 -22.33 17.70
N ALA A 203 -37.91 -22.83 16.99
CA ALA A 203 -37.74 -23.28 15.61
C ALA A 203 -37.43 -22.09 14.68
N ILE A 204 -38.10 -20.95 14.88
CA ILE A 204 -37.79 -19.71 14.15
C ILE A 204 -36.36 -19.25 14.48
N ALA A 205 -35.97 -19.22 15.76
CA ALA A 205 -34.61 -18.86 16.17
C ALA A 205 -33.55 -19.74 15.51
N HIS A 206 -33.80 -21.05 15.43
CA HIS A 206 -32.89 -22.00 14.80
C HIS A 206 -32.75 -21.75 13.28
N GLU A 207 -33.84 -21.47 12.56
CA GLU A 207 -33.77 -21.09 11.15
C GLU A 207 -33.08 -19.73 10.95
N THR A 208 -33.31 -18.77 11.84
CA THR A 208 -32.58 -17.48 11.83
C THR A 208 -31.07 -17.69 12.04
N LEU A 209 -30.67 -18.60 12.93
CA LEU A 209 -29.25 -18.95 13.15
C LEU A 209 -28.63 -19.68 11.94
N ARG A 210 -29.39 -20.53 11.24
CA ARG A 210 -28.95 -21.14 9.98
C ARG A 210 -28.75 -20.09 8.89
N ALA A 211 -29.68 -19.16 8.74
CA ALA A 211 -29.52 -18.04 7.81
C ALA A 211 -28.29 -17.19 8.15
N ALA A 212 -28.01 -16.98 9.44
CA ALA A 212 -26.81 -16.29 9.89
C ALA A 212 -25.53 -17.06 9.51
N LEU A 213 -25.53 -18.39 9.68
CA LEU A 213 -24.43 -19.27 9.29
C LEU A 213 -24.17 -19.25 7.76
N GLU A 214 -25.23 -19.28 6.95
CA GLU A 214 -25.12 -19.23 5.49
C GLU A 214 -24.56 -17.89 5.00
N ALA A 215 -24.98 -16.80 5.62
CA ALA A 215 -24.53 -15.44 5.28
C ALA A 215 -23.15 -15.09 5.86
N ALA A 216 -22.62 -15.89 6.78
CA ALA A 216 -21.39 -15.55 7.48
C ALA A 216 -20.13 -15.77 6.64
N PRO A 217 -19.07 -14.96 6.87
CA PRO A 217 -17.76 -15.23 6.32
C PRO A 217 -17.21 -16.56 6.85
N GLU A 218 -16.33 -17.21 6.08
CA GLU A 218 -15.74 -18.52 6.44
C GLU A 218 -15.08 -18.53 7.83
N SER A 219 -14.53 -17.40 8.29
CA SER A 219 -13.92 -17.28 9.62
C SER A 219 -14.90 -17.56 10.76
N ASP A 220 -16.18 -17.24 10.57
CA ASP A 220 -17.19 -17.24 11.63
C ASP A 220 -18.10 -18.48 11.55
N LYS A 221 -18.04 -19.23 10.45
CA LYS A 221 -18.91 -20.39 10.21
C LYS A 221 -18.78 -21.49 11.25
N GLN A 222 -17.55 -21.80 11.68
CA GLN A 222 -17.35 -22.85 12.70
C GLN A 222 -18.03 -22.50 14.02
N ASP A 223 -18.01 -21.22 14.41
CA ASP A 223 -18.59 -20.78 15.66
C ASP A 223 -20.11 -20.65 15.56
N LEU A 224 -20.63 -20.20 14.42
CA LEU A 224 -22.08 -20.18 14.16
C LEU A 224 -22.66 -21.60 14.04
N GLN A 225 -21.90 -22.55 13.50
CA GLN A 225 -22.31 -23.95 13.45
C GLN A 225 -22.56 -24.50 14.86
N LYS A 226 -21.70 -24.17 15.84
CA LYS A 226 -21.92 -24.57 17.24
C LYS A 226 -23.21 -24.01 17.81
N LEU A 227 -23.58 -22.78 17.45
CA LEU A 227 -24.85 -22.17 17.86
C LEU A 227 -26.06 -22.87 17.24
N VAL A 228 -25.97 -23.23 15.96
CA VAL A 228 -27.02 -24.00 15.26
C VAL A 228 -27.18 -25.38 15.90
N ASP A 229 -26.08 -26.08 16.17
CA ASP A 229 -26.10 -27.40 16.81
C ASP A 229 -26.69 -27.32 18.23
N LEU A 230 -26.34 -26.27 18.99
CA LEU A 230 -26.89 -26.01 20.31
C LEU A 230 -28.39 -25.68 20.26
N ALA A 231 -28.84 -24.93 19.25
CA ALA A 231 -30.25 -24.65 19.04
C ALA A 231 -31.05 -25.91 18.67
N GLU A 232 -30.48 -26.80 17.86
CA GLU A 232 -31.09 -28.10 17.54
C GLU A 232 -31.18 -29.01 18.78
N ALA A 233 -30.14 -29.00 19.63
CA ALA A 233 -30.16 -29.69 20.91
C ALA A 233 -31.25 -29.14 21.84
N ALA A 234 -31.33 -27.81 21.99
CA ALA A 234 -32.36 -27.14 22.79
C ALA A 234 -33.78 -27.48 22.28
N LYS A 235 -33.98 -27.49 20.97
CA LYS A 235 -35.25 -27.87 20.34
C LYS A 235 -35.62 -29.31 20.69
N SER A 236 -34.67 -30.23 20.58
CA SER A 236 -34.86 -31.64 20.96
C SER A 236 -35.21 -31.79 22.44
N ALA A 237 -34.54 -31.05 23.32
CA ALA A 237 -34.81 -31.05 24.76
C ALA A 237 -36.20 -30.50 25.12
N LEU A 238 -36.69 -29.49 24.39
CA LEU A 238 -38.05 -28.95 24.53
C LEU A 238 -39.12 -29.92 24.02
N ILE A 239 -38.86 -30.67 22.94
CA ILE A 239 -39.80 -31.67 22.41
C ILE A 239 -39.97 -32.81 23.41
N LEU A 240 -38.87 -33.25 24.02
CA LEU A 240 -38.86 -34.34 25.00
C LEU A 240 -39.30 -33.91 26.41
N ASP A 241 -39.65 -32.63 26.61
CA ASP A 241 -40.00 -32.05 27.92
C ASP A 241 -38.99 -32.39 29.02
N SER A 242 -37.71 -32.43 28.65
CA SER A 242 -36.62 -32.75 29.57
C SER A 242 -36.45 -31.64 30.62
N THR A 243 -36.04 -32.01 31.83
CA THR A 243 -35.68 -31.04 32.88
C THR A 243 -34.52 -30.13 32.45
N SER A 244 -33.69 -30.57 31.50
CA SER A 244 -32.59 -29.80 30.91
C SER A 244 -33.02 -28.77 29.85
N ALA A 245 -34.27 -28.76 29.40
CA ALA A 245 -34.73 -27.85 28.34
C ALA A 245 -34.52 -26.38 28.70
N ARG A 246 -34.76 -26.03 29.97
CA ARG A 246 -34.55 -24.68 30.49
C ARG A 246 -33.07 -24.29 30.47
N ASP A 247 -32.20 -25.18 30.93
CA ASP A 247 -30.77 -24.94 31.00
C ASP A 247 -30.17 -24.80 29.59
N GLN A 248 -30.63 -25.61 28.63
CA GLN A 248 -30.20 -25.51 27.24
C GLN A 248 -30.67 -24.21 26.57
N LEU A 249 -31.90 -23.76 26.84
CA LEU A 249 -32.39 -22.45 26.38
C LEU A 249 -31.58 -21.30 26.97
N SER A 250 -31.23 -21.37 28.26
CA SER A 250 -30.41 -20.35 28.92
C SER A 250 -28.98 -20.34 28.38
N LEU A 251 -28.38 -21.51 28.17
CA LEU A 251 -27.07 -21.64 27.55
C LEU A 251 -27.07 -21.05 26.13
N LEU A 252 -28.05 -21.42 25.30
CA LEU A 252 -28.19 -20.90 23.94
C LEU A 252 -28.31 -19.37 23.93
N TRP A 253 -29.13 -18.81 24.81
CA TRP A 253 -29.26 -17.36 24.96
C TRP A 253 -27.94 -16.69 25.32
N HIS A 254 -27.18 -17.23 26.26
CA HIS A 254 -25.90 -16.68 26.67
C HIS A 254 -24.84 -16.77 25.57
N GLU A 255 -24.78 -17.88 24.86
CA GLU A 255 -23.85 -18.08 23.74
C GLU A 255 -24.16 -17.12 22.58
N VAL A 256 -25.43 -16.95 22.20
CA VAL A 256 -25.82 -15.95 21.20
C VAL A 256 -25.52 -14.53 21.69
N SER A 257 -25.79 -14.22 22.96
CA SER A 257 -25.46 -12.92 23.56
C SER A 257 -23.96 -12.62 23.52
N ALA A 258 -23.12 -13.64 23.75
CA ALA A 258 -21.67 -13.49 23.73
C ALA A 258 -21.16 -13.11 22.33
N ARG A 259 -21.82 -13.56 21.27
CA ARG A 259 -21.48 -13.23 19.87
C ARG A 259 -21.95 -11.85 19.40
N LEU A 260 -22.78 -11.17 20.19
CA LEU A 260 -23.25 -9.82 19.88
C LEU A 260 -22.36 -8.70 20.43
N LYS A 261 -21.49 -9.03 21.40
CA LYS A 261 -20.49 -8.13 22.00
C LYS A 261 -19.36 -7.87 21.01
#